data_AF-A0A9X7CQ37-F1
#
_entry.id   AF-A0A9X7CQ37-F1
#
_cell.length_a   1.000
_cell.length_b   1.000
_cell.length_c   1.000
_cell.angle_alpha   90.00
_cell.angle_beta   90.00
_cell.angle_gamma   90.00
#
_symmetry.space_group_name_H-M   'P 1'
#
loop_
_entity.id
_entity.type
_entity.pdbx_description
1 polymer ?
#
loop_
_entity_poly.entity_id
_entity_poly.type
_entity_poly.pdbx_seq_one_letter_code
_entity_poly.pdbx_strand_id
1 'polypeptide(L)'
;MVDIVAATFEAEQAIIEDKRKQGINGFEWLVMQVLLDEKRKKSLNDWARLSSLTSKRKVAPHILFSDAIRLDANAFYNMYELNWWITFDETLTYFALMKERNYDMYFNAIQDIFREGEESEKERG
;
A
#
# COMPACT_ATOMS: atom_id res chain seq x y z
N MET A 1 -19.28 0.94 -26.49
CA MET A 1 -19.81 0.81 -25.12
C MET A 1 -18.58 0.88 -24.22
N VAL A 2 -18.44 1.94 -23.43
CA VAL A 2 -17.32 2.02 -22.47
C VAL A 2 -17.56 0.95 -21.42
N ASP A 3 -16.59 0.07 -21.22
CA ASP A 3 -16.64 -0.93 -20.16
C ASP A 3 -16.55 -0.19 -18.82
N ILE A 4 -17.67 -0.14 -18.10
CA ILE A 4 -17.79 0.58 -16.83
C ILE A 4 -16.76 0.06 -15.81
N VAL A 5 -16.41 -1.22 -15.87
CA VAL A 5 -15.42 -1.83 -14.98
C VAL A 5 -14.03 -1.28 -15.28
N ALA A 6 -13.64 -1.26 -16.56
CA ALA A 6 -12.35 -0.72 -16.98
C ALA A 6 -12.23 0.78 -16.66
N ALA A 7 -13.28 1.56 -16.93
CA ALA A 7 -13.29 3.00 -16.64
C ALA A 7 -13.22 3.30 -15.13
N THR A 8 -13.86 2.47 -14.29
CA THR A 8 -13.77 2.60 -12.83
C THR A 8 -12.35 2.30 -12.35
N PHE A 9 -11.74 1.25 -12.88
CA PHE A 9 -10.38 0.87 -12.52
C PHE A 9 -9.36 1.94 -12.91
N GLU A 10 -9.45 2.51 -14.11
CA GLU A 10 -8.59 3.60 -14.56
C GLU A 10 -8.74 4.85 -13.67
N ALA A 11 -9.97 5.18 -13.26
CA ALA A 11 -10.22 6.29 -12.35
C ALA A 11 -9.62 6.05 -10.96
N GLU A 12 -9.75 4.85 -10.41
CA GLU A 12 -9.14 4.47 -9.13
C GLU A 12 -7.61 4.56 -9.18
N GLN A 13 -7.00 4.05 -10.25
CA GLN A 13 -5.55 4.15 -10.45
C GLN A 13 -5.08 5.60 -10.53
N ALA A 14 -5.79 6.44 -11.29
CA ALA A 14 -5.47 7.86 -11.39
C ALA A 14 -5.57 8.59 -10.04
N ILE A 15 -6.58 8.26 -9.23
CA ILE A 15 -6.73 8.80 -7.87
C ILE A 15 -5.56 8.36 -6.99
N ILE A 16 -5.20 7.07 -7.00
CA ILE A 16 -4.08 6.55 -6.22
C ILE A 16 -2.78 7.27 -6.62
N GLU A 17 -2.50 7.39 -7.91
CA GLU A 17 -1.31 8.07 -8.40
C GLU A 17 -1.27 9.57 -8.03
N ASP A 18 -2.41 10.27 -8.09
CA ASP A 18 -2.54 11.66 -7.62
C ASP A 18 -2.19 11.77 -6.13
N LYS A 19 -2.78 10.91 -5.30
CA LYS A 19 -2.58 10.95 -3.85
C LYS A 19 -1.17 10.54 -3.45
N ARG A 20 -0.53 9.60 -4.14
CA ARG A 20 0.88 9.26 -3.85
C ARG A 20 1.82 10.45 -3.99
N LYS A 21 1.58 11.36 -4.93
CA LYS A 21 2.38 12.60 -5.11
C LYS A 21 2.26 13.57 -3.94
N GLN A 22 1.24 13.43 -3.10
CA GLN A 22 1.03 14.27 -1.92
C GLN A 22 1.73 13.71 -0.66
N GLY A 23 2.54 12.64 -0.81
CA GLY A 23 3.31 12.05 0.28
C GLY A 23 2.42 11.51 1.40
N ILE A 24 2.85 11.72 2.64
CA ILE A 24 2.15 11.22 3.84
C ILE A 24 0.69 11.65 3.91
N ASN A 25 0.38 12.91 3.54
CA ASN A 25 -0.98 13.45 3.58
C ASN A 25 -1.90 12.74 2.57
N GLY A 26 -1.38 12.44 1.38
CA GLY A 26 -2.14 11.72 0.36
C GLY A 26 -2.35 10.26 0.72
N PHE A 27 -1.35 9.62 1.33
CA PHE A 27 -1.48 8.26 1.85
C PHE A 27 -2.52 8.18 2.98
N GLU A 28 -2.48 9.11 3.93
CA GLU A 28 -3.48 9.19 5.00
C GLU A 28 -4.89 9.38 4.43
N TRP A 29 -5.06 10.24 3.43
CA TRP A 29 -6.34 10.42 2.76
C TRP A 29 -6.86 9.11 2.14
N LEU A 30 -5.99 8.32 1.50
CA LEU A 30 -6.35 7.01 0.93
C LEU A 30 -6.77 6.02 2.02
N VAL A 31 -6.04 5.97 3.14
CA VAL A 31 -6.40 5.13 4.28
C VAL A 31 -7.78 5.50 4.84
N MET A 32 -8.13 6.79 4.86
CA MET A 32 -9.47 7.24 5.28
C MET A 32 -10.61 6.80 4.36
N GLN A 33 -10.34 6.50 3.09
CA GLN A 33 -11.37 6.03 2.16
C GLN A 33 -11.68 4.53 2.30
N VAL A 34 -10.86 3.79 3.05
CA VAL A 34 -11.05 2.34 3.21
C VAL A 34 -12.24 2.07 4.13
N LEU A 35 -13.27 1.45 3.58
CA LEU A 35 -14.39 0.89 4.35
C LEU A 35 -14.03 -0.52 4.83
N LEU A 36 -13.83 -0.67 6.13
CA LEU A 36 -13.47 -1.96 6.73
C LEU A 36 -14.70 -2.86 6.85
N ASP A 37 -14.66 -4.00 6.16
CA ASP A 37 -15.63 -5.08 6.29
C ASP A 37 -14.91 -6.43 6.48
N GLU A 38 -15.69 -7.47 6.80
CA GLU A 38 -15.14 -8.82 7.01
C GLU A 38 -14.51 -9.40 5.74
N LYS A 39 -14.97 -8.98 4.56
CA LYS A 39 -14.42 -9.43 3.27
C LYS A 39 -12.99 -8.89 3.09
N ARG A 40 -12.74 -7.62 3.36
CA ARG A 40 -11.41 -6.98 3.30
C ARG A 40 -10.48 -7.55 4.36
N LYS A 41 -10.94 -7.72 5.60
CA LYS A 41 -10.13 -8.37 6.65
C LYS A 41 -9.71 -9.78 6.25
N LYS A 42 -10.61 -10.55 5.64
CA LYS A 42 -10.30 -11.88 5.11
C LYS A 42 -9.33 -11.81 3.94
N SER A 43 -9.52 -10.86 3.00
CA SER A 43 -8.60 -10.62 1.88
C SER A 43 -7.18 -10.38 2.36
N LEU A 44 -6.99 -9.47 3.32
CA LEU A 44 -5.69 -9.17 3.91
C LEU A 44 -5.03 -10.40 4.54
N ASN A 45 -5.79 -11.19 5.30
CA ASN A 45 -5.27 -12.40 5.93
C ASN A 45 -4.87 -13.46 4.89
N ASP A 46 -5.70 -13.66 3.86
CA ASP A 46 -5.41 -14.59 2.77
C ASP A 46 -4.18 -14.13 1.97
N TRP A 47 -4.09 -12.84 1.67
CA TRP A 47 -2.95 -12.24 0.97
C TRP A 47 -1.66 -12.34 1.78
N ALA A 48 -1.69 -12.05 3.09
CA ALA A 48 -0.51 -12.14 3.96
C ALA A 48 0.04 -13.58 4.01
N ARG A 49 -0.85 -14.58 3.98
CA ARG A 49 -0.47 -15.98 3.87
C ARG A 49 0.12 -16.31 2.49
N LEU A 50 -0.55 -15.92 1.42
CA LEU A 50 -0.16 -16.28 0.05
C LEU A 50 1.10 -15.57 -0.44
N SER A 51 1.26 -14.28 -0.14
CA SER A 51 2.43 -13.47 -0.52
C SER A 51 3.74 -14.08 -0.02
N SER A 52 3.74 -14.67 1.17
CA SER A 52 4.91 -15.38 1.70
C SER A 52 5.30 -16.59 0.86
N LEU A 53 4.35 -17.24 0.18
CA LEU A 53 4.58 -18.40 -0.67
C LEU A 53 5.02 -17.98 -2.08
N THR A 54 4.42 -16.93 -2.63
CA THR A 54 4.60 -16.51 -4.03
C THR A 54 5.71 -15.48 -4.25
N SER A 55 6.04 -14.68 -3.24
CA SER A 55 7.08 -13.65 -3.37
C SER A 55 8.45 -14.26 -3.68
N LYS A 56 9.16 -13.64 -4.63
CA LYS A 56 10.57 -13.93 -4.93
C LYS A 56 11.46 -13.74 -3.70
N ARG A 57 11.23 -12.66 -2.95
CA ARG A 57 11.98 -12.32 -1.74
C ARG A 57 11.13 -12.57 -0.51
N LYS A 58 11.60 -13.44 0.39
CA LYS A 58 10.89 -13.77 1.63
C LYS A 58 11.15 -12.68 2.67
N VAL A 59 10.17 -11.79 2.84
CA VAL A 59 10.15 -10.76 3.89
C VAL A 59 8.82 -10.83 4.62
N ALA A 60 8.77 -10.27 5.82
CA ALA A 60 7.53 -10.17 6.56
C ALA A 60 6.53 -9.22 5.86
N PRO A 61 5.21 -9.45 5.98
CA PRO A 61 4.20 -8.63 5.29
C PRO A 61 4.32 -7.12 5.54
N HIS A 62 4.68 -6.70 6.75
CA HIS A 62 4.86 -5.27 7.07
C HIS A 62 5.97 -4.60 6.23
N ILE A 63 7.00 -5.36 5.82
CA ILE A 63 8.04 -4.86 4.91
C ILE A 63 7.45 -4.66 3.51
N LEU A 64 6.64 -5.61 3.02
CA LEU A 64 5.95 -5.47 1.74
C LEU A 64 5.02 -4.26 1.73
N PHE A 65 4.31 -4.00 2.82
CA PHE A 65 3.42 -2.86 2.96
C PHE A 65 4.20 -1.54 2.96
N SER A 66 5.30 -1.46 3.71
CA SER A 66 6.20 -0.29 3.68
C SER A 66 6.78 -0.04 2.29
N ASP A 67 7.23 -1.10 1.60
CA ASP A 67 7.77 -0.97 0.25
C ASP A 67 6.71 -0.63 -0.80
N ALA A 68 5.46 -1.07 -0.62
CA ALA A 68 4.38 -0.69 -1.52
C ALA A 68 4.09 0.82 -1.48
N ILE A 69 4.31 1.46 -0.32
CA ILE A 69 4.18 2.91 -0.17
C ILE A 69 5.35 3.61 -0.88
N ARG A 70 6.59 3.15 -0.62
CA ARG A 70 7.82 3.81 -1.07
C ARG A 70 8.17 3.58 -2.54
N LEU A 71 7.93 2.39 -3.07
CA LEU A 71 8.36 2.00 -4.41
C LEU A 71 7.24 2.23 -5.44
N ASP A 72 7.63 2.57 -6.67
CA ASP A 72 6.71 2.48 -7.80
C ASP A 72 6.40 1.02 -8.17
N ALA A 73 5.37 0.82 -9.00
CA ALA A 73 4.89 -0.50 -9.37
C ALA A 73 5.97 -1.38 -10.03
N ASN A 74 6.85 -0.79 -10.84
CA ASN A 74 7.91 -1.53 -11.54
C ASN A 74 9.03 -1.92 -10.58
N ALA A 75 9.49 -0.99 -9.74
CA ALA A 75 10.51 -1.25 -8.73
C ALA A 75 10.05 -2.32 -7.73
N PHE A 76 8.80 -2.23 -7.29
CA PHE A 76 8.19 -3.23 -6.40
C PHE A 76 8.10 -4.60 -7.06
N TYR A 77 7.59 -4.67 -8.30
CA TYR A 77 7.48 -5.93 -9.03
C TYR A 77 8.86 -6.58 -9.27
N ASN A 78 9.87 -5.80 -9.64
CA ASN A 78 11.22 -6.33 -9.84
C ASN A 78 11.84 -6.89 -8.56
N MET A 79 11.49 -6.31 -7.40
CA MET A 79 12.00 -6.74 -6.10
C MET A 79 11.29 -8.00 -5.58
N TYR A 80 9.97 -8.09 -5.74
CA TYR A 80 9.14 -9.09 -5.07
C TYR A 80 8.44 -10.08 -6.01
N GLU A 81 8.34 -9.78 -7.30
CA GLU A 81 7.49 -10.47 -8.29
C GLU A 81 6.02 -10.58 -7.83
N LEU A 82 5.58 -9.58 -7.06
CA LEU A 82 4.21 -9.43 -6.59
C LEU A 82 3.53 -8.27 -7.32
N ASN A 83 2.23 -8.40 -7.55
CA ASN A 83 1.44 -7.32 -8.14
C ASN A 83 1.34 -6.14 -7.15
N TRP A 84 1.89 -5.00 -7.54
CA TRP A 84 1.92 -3.81 -6.69
C TRP A 84 0.52 -3.28 -6.37
N TRP A 85 -0.40 -3.25 -7.32
CA TRP A 85 -1.77 -2.74 -7.12
C TRP A 85 -2.52 -3.54 -6.04
N ILE A 86 -2.43 -4.87 -6.10
CA ILE A 86 -3.01 -5.75 -5.07
C ILE A 86 -2.34 -5.50 -3.72
N THR A 87 -1.00 -5.44 -3.71
CA THR A 87 -0.25 -5.23 -2.46
C THR A 87 -0.56 -3.87 -1.84
N PHE A 88 -0.78 -2.84 -2.66
CA PHE A 88 -1.12 -1.49 -2.22
C PHE A 88 -2.54 -1.42 -1.64
N ASP A 89 -3.54 -2.07 -2.25
CA ASP A 89 -4.90 -2.15 -1.68
C ASP A 89 -4.91 -2.87 -0.31
N GLU A 90 -4.14 -3.96 -0.19
CA GLU A 90 -3.97 -4.66 1.09
C GLU A 90 -3.19 -3.83 2.12
N THR A 91 -2.23 -3.02 1.67
CA THR A 91 -1.52 -2.05 2.50
C THR A 91 -2.50 -1.03 3.09
N LEU A 92 -3.37 -0.45 2.26
CA LEU A 92 -4.40 0.50 2.73
C LEU A 92 -5.32 -0.16 3.77
N THR A 93 -5.72 -1.41 3.55
CA THR A 93 -6.54 -2.17 4.50
C THR A 93 -5.80 -2.42 5.82
N TYR A 94 -4.52 -2.79 5.76
CA TYR A 94 -3.67 -2.98 6.94
C TYR A 94 -3.56 -1.71 7.80
N PHE A 95 -3.29 -0.57 7.17
CA PHE A 95 -3.17 0.71 7.87
C PHE A 95 -4.52 1.23 8.37
N ALA A 96 -5.62 0.99 7.65
CA ALA A 96 -6.96 1.31 8.13
C ALA A 96 -7.31 0.54 9.42
N LEU A 97 -6.97 -0.75 9.49
CA LEU A 97 -7.13 -1.56 10.70
C LEU A 97 -6.24 -1.09 11.85
N MET A 98 -5.00 -0.71 11.56
CA MET A 98 -4.08 -0.17 12.56
C MET A 98 -4.64 1.13 13.15
N LYS A 99 -5.10 2.04 12.28
CA LYS A 99 -5.73 3.31 12.67
C LYS A 99 -6.95 3.11 13.56
N GLU A 100 -7.81 2.14 13.24
CA GLU A 100 -9.00 1.82 14.04
C GLU A 100 -8.64 1.32 15.45
N ARG A 101 -7.55 0.56 15.57
CA ARG A 101 -7.15 -0.07 16.84
C ARG A 101 -6.28 0.82 17.72
N ASN A 102 -5.32 1.51 17.12
CA ASN A 102 -4.36 2.36 17.82
C ASN A 102 -3.84 3.44 16.85
N TYR A 103 -4.40 4.64 16.98
CA TYR A 103 -4.06 5.77 16.13
C TYR A 103 -2.59 6.19 16.27
N ASP A 104 -2.04 6.22 17.49
CA ASP A 104 -0.65 6.65 17.72
C ASP A 104 0.34 5.68 17.06
N MET A 105 0.06 4.37 17.14
CA MET A 105 0.87 3.36 16.46
C MET A 105 0.79 3.51 14.94
N TYR A 106 -0.41 3.74 14.40
CA TYR A 106 -0.63 4.04 12.98
C TYR A 106 0.18 5.28 12.55
N PHE A 107 0.05 6.36 13.30
CA PHE A 107 0.67 7.65 12.99
C PHE A 107 2.20 7.55 13.00
N ASN A 108 2.77 6.91 14.03
CA ASN A 108 4.21 6.70 14.10
C ASN A 108 4.72 5.83 12.93
N ALA A 109 4.01 4.74 12.62
CA ALA A 109 4.40 3.84 11.54
C ALA A 109 4.43 4.54 10.17
N ILE A 110 3.43 5.38 9.86
CA ILE A 110 3.45 6.13 8.59
C ILE A 110 4.57 7.17 8.57
N GLN A 111 4.83 7.86 9.68
CA GLN A 111 5.93 8.85 9.75
C GLN A 111 7.29 8.19 9.50
N ASP A 112 7.55 7.04 10.10
CA ASP A 112 8.81 6.32 9.93
C ASP A 112 9.03 5.92 8.45
N ILE A 113 8.00 5.40 7.79
CA ILE A 113 8.08 4.98 6.37
C ILE A 113 8.41 6.15 5.45
N PHE A 114 7.75 7.31 5.64
CA PHE A 114 7.99 8.47 4.80
C PHE A 114 9.33 9.15 5.10
N ARG A 115 9.80 9.10 6.35
CA ARG A 115 11.13 9.61 6.73
C ARG A 115 12.27 8.79 6.11
N GLU A 116 12.18 7.46 6.15
CA GLU A 116 13.15 6.58 5.49
C GLU A 116 13.22 6.81 3.97
N GLY A 117 12.09 7.14 3.35
CA GLY A 117 12.01 7.50 1.93
C GLY A 117 12.82 8.76 1.60
N GLU A 118 12.67 9.83 2.39
CA GLU A 118 13.40 11.08 2.19
C GLU A 118 14.92 10.93 2.34
N GLU A 119 15.37 10.10 3.29
CA GLU A 119 16.80 9.83 3.51
C GLU A 119 17.39 9.03 2.33
N SER A 120 16.64 8.07 1.79
CA SER A 120 17.04 7.26 0.63
C SER A 120 17.13 8.06 -0.68
N GLU A 121 16.30 9.10 -0.85
CA GLU A 121 16.35 9.99 -2.02
C GLU A 121 17.52 10.98 -1.94
N LYS A 122 17.87 11.47 -0.74
CA LYS A 122 19.01 12.38 -0.51
C LYS A 122 20.37 11.73 -0.76
N GLU A 123 20.51 10.43 -0.56
CA GLU A 123 21.75 9.69 -0.82
C GLU A 123 21.97 9.37 -2.32
N ARG A 124 20.94 9.55 -3.17
CA ARG A 124 20.97 9.24 -4.60
C ARG A 124 21.11 10.47 -5.51
N GLY A 125 21.10 11.69 -4.94
CA GLY A 125 21.30 12.96 -5.65
C GLY A 125 22.71 13.50 -5.47
#